data_AF-A0A2J0MX58-F1
#
_entry.id   AF-A0A2J0MX58-F1
#
_cell.length_a   1.000
_cell.length_b   1.000
_cell.length_c   1.000
_cell.angle_alpha   90.00
_cell.angle_beta   90.00
_cell.angle_gamma   90.00
#
_symmetry.space_group_name_H-M   'P 1'
#
loop_
_entity.id
_entity.type
_entity.pdbx_description
1 polymer ?
#
loop_
_entity_poly.entity_id
_entity_poly.type
_entity_poly.pdbx_seq_one_letter_code
_entity_poly.pdbx_strand_id
1 'polypeptide(L)' 'MAYTITEKILLAHTDKKSIAPGEFIYAKVDLALGNDITAPIA' A
#
# COMPACT_ATOMS: atom_id res chain seq x y z
N MET A 1 14.01 -12.27 -8.09
CA MET A 1 13.04 -11.68 -9.02
C MET A 1 13.29 -10.18 -9.04
N ALA A 2 13.25 -9.52 -10.20
CA ALA A 2 13.36 -8.07 -10.27
C ALA A 2 11.97 -7.46 -9.99
N TYR A 3 11.83 -6.75 -8.87
CA TYR A 3 10.63 -5.98 -8.55
C TYR A 3 10.73 -4.55 -9.09
N THR A 4 9.61 -4.01 -9.55
CA THR A 4 9.43 -2.58 -9.80
C THR A 4 9.56 -1.78 -8.50
N ILE A 5 9.68 -0.46 -8.58
CA ILE A 5 9.73 0.39 -7.37
C ILE A 5 8.42 0.30 -6.57
N THR A 6 7.27 0.29 -7.24
CA THR A 6 5.96 0.15 -6.61
C THR A 6 5.86 -1.17 -5.85
N GLU A 7 6.30 -2.28 -6.45
CA GLU A 7 6.28 -3.58 -5.78
C GLU A 7 7.21 -3.61 -4.55
N LYS A 8 8.37 -2.96 -4.63
CA LYS A 8 9.27 -2.84 -3.46
C LYS A 8 8.63 -2.06 -2.32
N ILE A 9 7.97 -0.93 -2.61
CA ILE A 9 7.30 -0.11 -1.60
C ILE A 9 6.15 -0.90 -0.97
N LEU A 10 5.28 -1.51 -1.78
CA LEU A 10 4.16 -2.30 -1.28
C LEU A 10 4.66 -3.49 -0.43
N LEU A 11 5.66 -4.23 -0.91
CA LEU A 11 6.25 -5.35 -0.17
C LEU A 11 6.80 -4.90 1.19
N ALA A 12 7.51 -3.76 1.24
CA ALA A 12 8.09 -3.21 2.46
C ALA A 12 7.05 -2.83 3.55
N HIS A 13 5.80 -2.58 3.15
CA HIS A 13 4.70 -2.23 4.07
C HIS A 13 3.77 -3.42 4.35
N THR A 14 4.17 -4.65 4.02
CA THR A 14 3.42 -5.89 4.27
C THR A 14 4.27 -6.88 5.06
N ASP A 15 3.65 -7.87 5.70
CA ASP A 15 4.37 -9.00 6.32
C ASP A 15 4.69 -10.13 5.31
N LYS A 16 4.53 -9.88 3.99
CA LYS A 16 4.78 -10.85 2.93
C LYS A 16 6.25 -10.88 2.53
N LYS A 17 6.71 -12.00 1.98
CA LYS A 17 8.09 -12.18 1.45
C LYS A 17 8.19 -11.99 -0.07
N SER A 18 7.04 -11.92 -0.75
CA SER A 18 6.91 -11.71 -2.19
C SER A 18 5.52 -11.16 -2.50
N ILE A 19 5.39 -10.46 -3.62
CA ILE A 19 4.11 -10.04 -4.19
C ILE A 19 4.14 -10.17 -5.71
N ALA A 20 2.95 -10.21 -6.33
CA ALA A 20 2.79 -10.17 -7.78
C ALA A 20 1.62 -9.25 -8.22
N PRO A 21 1.60 -8.77 -9.47
CA PRO A 21 0.49 -8.01 -10.01
C PRO A 21 -0.84 -8.78 -9.93
N GLY A 22 -1.90 -8.08 -9.49
CA GLY A 22 -3.24 -8.66 -9.30
C GLY A 22 -3.45 -9.37 -7.96
N GLU A 23 -2.41 -9.48 -7.13
CA GLU A 23 -2.52 -10.04 -5.78
C GLU A 23 -3.18 -9.05 -4.82
N PHE A 24 -4.09 -9.53 -3.97
CA PHE A 24 -4.63 -8.75 -2.85
C PHE A 24 -3.66 -8.73 -1.67
N ILE A 25 -3.37 -7.54 -1.14
CA ILE A 25 -2.43 -7.33 -0.03
C ILE A 25 -3.01 -6.37 1.01
N TYR A 26 -2.62 -6.57 2.28
CA TYR A 26 -2.83 -5.59 3.34
C TYR A 26 -1.51 -4.85 3.60
N ALA A 27 -1.43 -3.61 3.12
CA ALA A 27 -0.26 -2.75 3.34
C ALA A 27 -0.54 -1.76 4.49
N LYS A 28 0.46 -1.54 5.35
CA LYS A 28 0.41 -0.50 6.39
C LYS A 28 0.47 0.89 5.74
N VAL A 29 -0.40 1.78 6.20
CA VAL A 29 -0.44 3.17 5.74
C VAL A 29 0.37 4.03 6.70
N ASP A 30 1.38 4.73 6.20
CA ASP A 30 2.20 5.64 7.03
C ASP A 30 1.50 6.98 7.29
N LEU A 31 0.71 7.45 6.33
CA LEU A 31 -0.04 8.69 6.41
C LEU A 31 -1.35 8.58 5.60
N ALA A 32 -2.46 8.95 6.22
CA ALA A 32 -3.73 9.18 5.54
C ALA A 32 -4.09 10.66 5.68
N LEU A 33 -4.33 11.33 4.56
CA LEU A 33 -4.72 12.74 4.53
C LEU A 33 -6.18 12.85 4.07
N GLY A 34 -7.04 13.41 4.92
CA GLY A 34 -8.41 13.79 4.58
C GLY A 34 -8.50 15.26 4.17
N ASN A 35 -9.37 15.59 3.22
CA ASN A 35 -9.57 16.97 2.77
C ASN A 35 -11.04 17.30 2.49
N ASP A 36 -11.47 18.51 2.86
CA ASP A 36 -12.78 19.09 2.56
C ASP A 36 -13.94 18.13 2.90
N ILE A 37 -14.84 17.83 1.96
CA ILE A 37 -16.05 17.05 2.22
C ILE A 37 -15.81 15.57 2.54
N THR A 38 -14.62 15.01 2.25
CA THR A 38 -14.31 13.60 2.56
C THR A 38 -13.78 13.42 3.98
N ALA A 39 -13.25 14.46 4.62
CA ALA A 39 -12.70 14.36 5.97
C ALA A 39 -13.76 14.13 7.07
N PRO A 40 -14.99 14.70 7.01
CA PRO A 40 -16.00 14.44 8.04
C PRO A 40 -16.63 13.04 7.99
N ILE A 41 -16.60 12.36 6.84
CA ILE A 41 -17.21 11.02 6.66
C ILE A 41 -16.22 9.87 6.93
N ALA A 42 -14.94 10.10 6.65
CA ALA A 42 -13.87 9.12 6.84
C ALA A 42 -13.46 9.01 8.31
#